data_AF-A0A015L1G4-F1
#
_entry.id   AF-A0A015L1G4-F1
#
_cell.length_a   1.000
_cell.length_b   1.000
_cell.length_c   1.000
_cell.angle_alpha   90.00
_cell.angle_beta   90.00
_cell.angle_gamma   90.00
#
_symmetry.space_group_name_H-M   'P 1'
#
loop_
_entity.id
_entity.type
_entity.pdbx_description
1 polymer ?
#
loop_
_entity_poly.entity_id
_entity_poly.type
_entity_poly.pdbx_seq_one_letter_code
_entity_poly.pdbx_strand_id
1 'polypeptide(L)'
;MLEYDEDTDIIILDKSPYCEYYYQKTKSFNRGLITPHGNHEMEKEIFRLKGTIDESIVIFLEKDGDVCWENYIGRETKKLEKSSYPTLKKNEYLDMVKMFKENQDVYEDTKRYSQIEVRNDDSSWRKVYKEIEKHQRA
;
A
#
# COMPACT_ATOMS: atom_id res chain seq x y z
N MET A 1 7.78 10.65 16.46
CA MET A 1 7.27 9.66 17.42
C MET A 1 5.77 9.82 17.39
N LEU A 2 5.02 8.78 17.05
CA LEU A 2 3.56 8.85 17.14
C LEU A 2 3.24 8.73 18.63
N GLU A 3 2.70 9.80 19.21
CA GLU A 3 2.13 9.76 20.55
C GLU A 3 0.73 9.16 20.42
N TYR A 4 0.55 7.98 21.00
CA TYR A 4 -0.75 7.33 21.05
C TYR A 4 -1.38 7.65 22.40
N ASP A 5 -2.60 8.18 22.36
CA ASP A 5 -3.42 8.34 23.56
C ASP A 5 -3.97 6.96 23.96
N GLU A 6 -4.14 6.71 25.26
CA GLU A 6 -4.69 5.43 25.76
C GLU A 6 -6.12 5.17 25.23
N ASP A 7 -6.79 6.22 24.76
CA ASP A 7 -8.13 6.19 24.15
C ASP A 7 -8.12 6.07 22.61
N THR A 8 -6.97 5.72 21.99
CA THR A 8 -6.90 5.57 20.52
C THR A 8 -7.51 4.23 20.08
N ASP A 9 -8.80 4.24 19.71
CA ASP A 9 -9.53 3.04 19.30
C ASP A 9 -9.17 2.52 17.90
N ILE A 10 -8.66 3.39 17.00
CA ILE A 10 -8.41 3.05 15.59
C ILE A 10 -7.14 3.76 15.09
N ILE A 11 -6.26 3.00 14.45
CA ILE A 11 -5.07 3.53 13.75
C ILE A 11 -5.27 3.37 12.24
N ILE A 12 -5.08 4.46 11.50
CA ILE A 12 -5.15 4.47 10.03
C ILE A 12 -3.76 4.79 9.48
N LEU A 13 -3.26 3.93 8.60
CA LEU A 13 -1.98 4.11 7.92
C LEU A 13 -2.19 4.30 6.42
N ASP A 14 -1.57 5.32 5.85
CA ASP A 14 -1.42 5.44 4.39
C ASP A 14 -0.23 4.57 3.95
N LYS A 15 -0.56 3.35 3.49
CA LYS A 15 0.32 2.24 3.10
C LYS A 15 0.72 1.33 4.26
N SER A 16 1.13 0.12 3.89
CA SER A 16 1.70 -0.89 4.79
C SER A 16 3.16 -1.20 4.39
N PRO A 17 3.93 -1.87 5.26
CA PRO A 17 5.26 -2.37 4.90
C PRO A 17 5.27 -3.24 3.63
N TYR A 18 4.17 -3.91 3.29
CA TYR A 18 4.09 -4.73 2.06
C TYR A 18 4.22 -3.91 0.78
N CYS A 19 3.99 -2.59 0.83
CA CYS A 19 4.27 -1.73 -0.32
C CYS A 19 5.74 -1.79 -0.75
N GLU A 20 6.66 -1.91 0.21
CA GLU A 20 8.09 -2.03 -0.10
C GLU A 20 8.42 -3.36 -0.77
N TYR A 21 7.76 -4.45 -0.37
CA TYR A 21 7.88 -5.75 -1.06
C TYR A 21 7.54 -5.63 -2.55
N TYR A 22 6.47 -4.91 -2.90
CA TYR A 22 6.12 -4.67 -4.31
C TYR A 22 7.16 -3.83 -5.05
N TYR A 23 7.72 -2.81 -4.39
CA TYR A 23 8.78 -1.99 -4.97
C TYR A 23 10.05 -2.81 -5.22
N GLN A 24 10.43 -3.72 -4.32
CA GLN A 24 11.54 -4.64 -4.50
C GLN A 24 11.35 -5.59 -5.70
N LYS A 25 10.11 -6.02 -5.98
CA LYS A 25 9.79 -6.84 -7.17
C LYS A 25 9.74 -6.01 -8.47
N THR A 26 9.67 -4.69 -8.38
CA THR A 26 9.61 -3.78 -9.54
C THR A 26 10.98 -3.57 -10.16
N LYS A 27 11.27 -4.31 -11.25
CA LYS A 27 12.58 -4.26 -11.94
C LYS A 27 12.99 -2.85 -12.37
N SER A 28 12.06 -2.02 -12.82
CA SER A 28 12.34 -0.63 -13.21
C SER A 28 12.79 0.25 -12.03
N PHE A 29 12.56 -0.19 -10.79
CA PHE A 29 13.02 0.50 -9.59
C PHE A 29 14.37 -0.03 -9.10
N ASN A 30 14.89 -1.12 -9.67
CA ASN A 30 16.21 -1.63 -9.31
C ASN A 30 17.31 -0.69 -9.81
N ARG A 31 17.90 0.06 -8.88
CA ARG A 31 19.00 1.00 -9.12
C ARG A 31 20.38 0.43 -8.79
N GLY A 32 20.46 -0.86 -8.44
CA GLY A 32 21.71 -1.50 -8.00
C GLY A 32 22.24 -0.99 -6.65
N LEU A 33 21.41 -0.28 -5.88
CA LEU A 33 21.80 0.34 -4.60
C LEU A 33 21.75 -0.66 -3.43
N ILE A 34 20.89 -1.67 -3.51
CA ILE A 34 20.70 -2.68 -2.46
C ILE A 34 21.23 -4.01 -2.98
N THR A 35 22.05 -4.67 -2.17
CA THR A 35 22.60 -5.99 -2.51
C THR A 35 21.51 -7.06 -2.42
N PRO A 36 21.68 -8.24 -3.06
CA PRO A 36 20.77 -9.36 -2.87
C PRO A 36 20.56 -9.74 -1.40
N HIS A 37 21.64 -9.70 -0.60
CA HIS A 37 21.56 -9.94 0.83
C HIS A 37 20.75 -8.84 1.56
N GLY A 38 20.94 -7.56 1.20
CA GLY A 38 20.16 -6.47 1.76
C GLY A 38 18.67 -6.58 1.45
N ASN A 39 18.31 -7.00 0.23
CA ASN A 39 16.91 -7.26 -0.13
C ASN A 39 16.30 -8.38 0.72
N HIS A 40 17.07 -9.46 0.97
CA HIS A 40 16.64 -10.56 1.83
C HIS A 40 16.39 -10.14 3.28
N GLU A 41 17.28 -9.34 3.87
CA GLU A 41 17.08 -8.84 5.24
C GLU A 41 15.91 -7.86 5.34
N MET A 42 15.70 -7.03 4.31
CA MET A 42 14.55 -6.14 4.24
C MET A 42 13.23 -6.92 4.10
N GLU A 43 13.20 -7.99 3.29
CA GLU A 43 12.03 -8.86 3.16
C GLU A 43 11.65 -9.49 4.52
N LYS A 44 12.62 -9.95 5.30
CA LYS A 44 12.37 -10.43 6.68
C LYS A 44 11.74 -9.37 7.57
N GLU A 45 12.22 -8.12 7.50
CA GLU A 45 11.68 -7.04 8.32
C GLU A 45 10.26 -6.64 7.89
N ILE A 46 9.99 -6.61 6.58
CA ILE A 46 8.65 -6.34 6.02
C ILE A 46 7.63 -7.34 6.57
N PHE A 47 7.99 -8.63 6.62
CA PHE A 47 7.11 -9.69 7.11
C PHE A 47 7.21 -9.96 8.61
N ARG A 48 8.06 -9.24 9.35
CA ARG A 48 8.25 -9.45 10.80
C ARG A 48 6.95 -9.31 11.60
N LEU A 49 6.07 -8.39 11.18
CA LEU A 49 4.79 -8.10 11.81
C LEU A 49 3.59 -8.65 11.00
N LYS A 50 3.81 -9.72 10.21
CA LYS A 50 2.75 -10.32 9.37
C LYS A 50 1.45 -10.56 10.15
N GLY A 51 1.54 -11.09 11.37
CA GLY A 51 0.35 -11.34 12.20
C GLY A 51 -0.51 -10.10 12.45
N THR A 52 0.12 -8.98 12.84
CA THR A 52 -0.59 -7.70 13.06
C THR A 52 -1.19 -7.12 11.78
N ILE A 53 -0.48 -7.26 10.64
CA ILE A 53 -0.98 -6.79 9.36
C ILE A 53 -2.16 -7.67 8.89
N ASP A 54 -2.06 -8.98 9.09
CA ASP A 54 -3.11 -9.92 8.73
C ASP A 54 -4.40 -9.68 9.52
N GLU A 55 -4.33 -9.18 10.75
CA GLU A 55 -5.47 -8.81 11.62
C GLU A 55 -6.06 -7.43 11.32
N SER A 56 -5.46 -6.67 10.38
CA SER A 56 -5.91 -5.33 10.03
C SER A 56 -6.98 -5.34 8.94
N ILE A 57 -7.71 -4.23 8.82
CA ILE A 57 -8.53 -3.94 7.64
C ILE A 57 -7.63 -3.17 6.67
N VAL A 58 -7.31 -3.74 5.50
CA VAL A 58 -6.63 -3.00 4.42
C VAL A 58 -7.61 -2.64 3.32
N ILE A 59 -7.45 -1.42 2.84
CA ILE A 59 -8.38 -0.77 1.95
C ILE A 59 -7.63 -0.53 0.66
N PHE A 60 -8.09 -1.19 -0.41
CA PHE A 60 -7.59 -0.97 -1.75
C PHE A 60 -8.44 0.10 -2.41
N LEU A 61 -7.82 1.22 -2.76
CA LEU A 61 -8.47 2.22 -3.59
C LEU A 61 -8.58 1.66 -5.02
N GLU A 62 -9.80 1.34 -5.45
CA GLU A 62 -10.11 0.88 -6.81
C GLU A 62 -9.64 1.93 -7.81
N LYS A 63 -9.02 1.45 -8.89
CA LYS A 63 -8.38 2.30 -9.90
C LYS A 63 -9.21 2.25 -11.16
N ASP A 64 -9.69 3.41 -11.60
CA ASP A 64 -10.36 3.53 -12.90
C ASP A 64 -9.35 3.86 -14.01
N GLY A 65 -9.05 2.87 -14.86
CA GLY A 65 -8.18 3.05 -16.04
C GLY A 65 -6.84 3.78 -15.81
N ASP A 66 -6.54 4.74 -16.69
CA ASP A 66 -5.31 5.55 -16.68
C ASP A 66 -5.33 6.68 -15.62
N VAL A 67 -6.42 6.84 -14.85
CA VAL A 67 -6.61 7.96 -13.90
C VAL A 67 -5.50 8.02 -12.85
N CYS A 68 -4.98 6.87 -12.41
CA CYS A 68 -3.90 6.86 -11.42
C CYS A 68 -2.58 7.44 -11.95
N TRP A 69 -2.27 7.20 -13.24
CA TRP A 69 -1.11 7.81 -13.88
C TRP A 69 -1.32 9.32 -14.03
N GLU A 70 -2.49 9.75 -14.51
CA GLU A 70 -2.81 11.17 -14.68
C GLU A 70 -2.76 11.94 -13.36
N ASN A 71 -3.28 11.35 -12.27
CA ASN A 71 -3.19 11.92 -10.92
C ASN A 71 -1.74 11.99 -10.43
N TYR A 72 -0.95 10.94 -10.67
CA TYR A 72 0.47 10.92 -10.31
C TYR A 72 1.24 12.04 -11.04
N ILE A 73 1.19 12.05 -12.37
CA ILE A 73 1.96 13.02 -13.17
C ILE A 73 1.47 14.45 -12.94
N GLY A 74 0.16 14.64 -12.79
CA GLY A 74 -0.43 15.94 -12.46
C GLY A 74 0.04 16.48 -11.11
N ARG A 75 0.21 15.60 -10.11
CA ARG A 75 0.78 16.01 -8.82
C ARG A 75 2.27 16.33 -8.94
N GLU A 76 3.06 15.45 -9.56
CA GLU A 76 4.51 15.64 -9.63
C GLU A 76 4.89 16.87 -10.48
N THR A 77 4.12 17.20 -11.50
CA THR A 77 4.37 18.39 -12.35
C THR A 77 3.95 19.71 -11.70
N LYS A 78 2.98 19.69 -10.77
CA LYS A 78 2.52 20.89 -10.04
C LYS A 78 3.33 21.21 -8.79
N LYS A 79 4.26 20.34 -8.38
CA LYS A 79 5.12 20.60 -7.23
C LYS A 79 6.07 21.77 -7.51
N LEU A 80 6.06 22.75 -6.61
CA LEU A 80 7.01 23.87 -6.62
C LEU A 80 8.39 23.43 -6.12
N GLU A 81 8.42 22.45 -5.22
CA GLU A 81 9.65 21.89 -4.67
C GLU A 81 10.08 20.62 -5.43
N LYS A 82 11.39 20.48 -5.66
CA LYS A 82 11.94 19.27 -6.25
C LYS A 82 11.89 18.12 -5.25
N SER A 83 11.32 17.00 -5.68
CA SER A 83 11.36 15.74 -4.95
C SER A 83 12.78 15.17 -4.87
N SER A 84 13.07 14.44 -3.78
CA SER A 84 14.33 13.71 -3.60
C SER A 84 14.58 12.63 -4.66
N TYR A 85 13.52 12.21 -5.36
CA TYR A 85 13.55 11.24 -6.45
C TYR A 85 13.04 11.85 -7.75
N PRO A 86 13.61 11.48 -8.91
CA PRO A 86 13.06 11.87 -10.21
C PRO A 86 11.62 11.40 -10.38
N THR A 87 10.81 12.19 -11.09
CA THR A 87 9.48 11.78 -11.55
C THR A 87 9.59 10.52 -12.40
N LEU A 88 8.76 9.52 -12.11
CA LEU A 88 8.69 8.27 -12.86
C LEU A 88 8.18 8.53 -14.28
N LYS A 89 8.71 7.78 -15.24
CA LYS A 89 8.14 7.66 -16.58
C LYS A 89 6.89 6.79 -16.53
N LYS A 90 5.99 6.95 -17.52
CA LYS A 90 4.71 6.19 -17.58
C LYS A 90 4.93 4.68 -17.52
N ASN A 91 5.93 4.15 -18.23
CA ASN A 91 6.25 2.73 -18.21
C ASN A 91 6.72 2.26 -16.83
N GLU A 92 7.58 3.03 -16.14
CA GLU A 92 8.07 2.69 -14.79
C GLU A 92 6.91 2.69 -13.78
N TYR A 93 6.00 3.65 -13.90
CA TYR A 93 4.78 3.69 -13.08
C TYR A 93 3.87 2.50 -13.33
N LEU A 94 3.64 2.14 -14.61
CA LEU A 94 2.80 1.01 -14.97
C LEU A 94 3.43 -0.33 -14.55
N ASP A 95 4.76 -0.46 -14.60
CA ASP A 95 5.47 -1.62 -14.07
C ASP A 95 5.22 -1.79 -12.58
N MET A 96 5.29 -0.70 -11.80
CA MET A 96 4.95 -0.72 -10.37
C MET A 96 3.50 -1.14 -10.13
N VAL A 97 2.55 -0.61 -10.92
CA VAL A 97 1.12 -1.01 -10.83
C VAL A 97 0.94 -2.49 -11.15
N LYS A 98 1.66 -3.00 -12.15
CA LYS A 98 1.64 -4.41 -12.53
C LYS A 98 2.18 -5.29 -11.40
N MET A 99 3.34 -4.96 -10.83
CA MET A 99 3.93 -5.73 -9.73
C MET A 99 3.04 -5.76 -8.49
N PHE A 100 2.37 -4.65 -8.17
CA PHE A 100 1.40 -4.61 -7.09
C PHE A 100 0.29 -5.65 -7.30
N LYS A 101 -0.29 -5.72 -8.51
CA LYS A 101 -1.36 -6.68 -8.84
C LYS A 101 -0.86 -8.13 -8.82
N GLU A 102 0.34 -8.38 -9.36
CA GLU A 102 0.90 -9.73 -9.47
C GLU A 102 1.37 -10.30 -8.13
N ASN A 103 1.63 -9.45 -7.13
CA ASN A 103 2.10 -9.85 -5.80
C ASN A 103 1.07 -9.56 -4.70
N GLN A 104 -0.19 -9.31 -5.08
CA GLN A 104 -1.26 -9.02 -4.11
C GLN A 104 -1.67 -10.28 -3.31
N ASP A 105 -1.14 -11.45 -3.68
CA ASP A 105 -1.29 -12.75 -3.02
C ASP A 105 -0.84 -12.75 -1.55
N VAL A 106 0.02 -11.81 -1.16
CA VAL A 106 0.38 -11.60 0.25
C VAL A 106 -0.83 -11.31 1.16
N TYR A 107 -1.97 -10.90 0.58
CA TYR A 107 -3.24 -10.66 1.27
C TYR A 107 -4.28 -11.78 1.06
N GLU A 108 -3.98 -12.85 0.30
CA GLU A 108 -4.94 -13.91 -0.06
C GLU A 108 -5.27 -14.88 1.08
N ASP A 109 -4.57 -14.83 2.23
CA ASP A 109 -5.00 -15.53 3.46
C ASP A 109 -6.21 -14.83 4.11
N THR A 110 -7.34 -14.91 3.42
CA THR A 110 -8.65 -14.32 3.73
C THR A 110 -9.29 -14.86 5.01
N LYS A 111 -8.67 -15.84 5.68
CA LYS A 111 -9.16 -16.31 6.99
C LYS A 111 -8.87 -15.34 8.12
N ARG A 112 -7.99 -14.36 7.90
CA ARG A 112 -7.54 -13.40 8.92
C ARG A 112 -7.76 -11.95 8.50
N TYR A 113 -7.74 -11.69 7.21
CA TYR A 113 -7.68 -10.36 6.64
C TYR A 113 -9.00 -9.89 6.01
N SER A 114 -9.43 -8.66 6.34
CA SER A 114 -10.58 -8.03 5.68
C SER A 114 -10.14 -7.13 4.52
N GLN A 115 -10.18 -7.70 3.31
CA GLN A 115 -9.92 -7.01 2.06
C GLN A 115 -11.14 -6.23 1.59
N ILE A 116 -11.00 -4.91 1.41
CA ILE A 116 -12.07 -4.07 0.87
C ILE A 116 -11.55 -3.21 -0.27
N GLU A 117 -12.19 -3.31 -1.42
CA GLU A 117 -11.97 -2.40 -2.54
C GLU A 117 -12.97 -1.23 -2.50
N VAL A 118 -12.47 0.00 -2.67
CA VAL A 118 -13.28 1.22 -2.61
C VAL A 118 -13.06 2.14 -3.80
N ARG A 119 -14.14 2.65 -4.39
CA ARG A 119 -14.12 3.60 -5.53
C ARG A 119 -13.97 5.06 -5.10
N ASN A 120 -13.83 5.28 -3.80
CA ASN A 120 -13.93 6.58 -3.17
C ASN A 120 -15.32 7.23 -3.34
N ASP A 121 -16.38 6.45 -3.12
CA ASP A 121 -17.76 6.92 -3.06
C ASP A 121 -18.42 6.49 -1.73
N ASP A 122 -19.52 7.14 -1.35
CA ASP A 122 -20.21 6.85 -0.08
C ASP A 122 -20.63 5.37 0.04
N SER A 123 -20.96 4.74 -1.09
CA SER A 123 -21.44 3.36 -1.12
C SER A 123 -20.35 2.34 -0.79
N SER A 124 -19.13 2.59 -1.27
CA SER A 124 -17.96 1.76 -1.04
C SER A 124 -17.37 1.99 0.36
N TRP A 125 -17.38 3.23 0.85
CA TRP A 125 -16.99 3.54 2.23
C TRP A 125 -17.91 2.89 3.28
N ARG A 126 -19.20 2.73 3.00
CA ARG A 126 -20.13 1.96 3.85
C ARG A 126 -19.69 0.51 4.10
N LYS A 127 -18.92 -0.09 3.18
CA LYS A 127 -18.37 -1.44 3.37
C LYS A 127 -17.29 -1.44 4.45
N VAL A 128 -16.42 -0.43 4.43
CA VAL A 128 -15.35 -0.23 5.42
C VAL A 128 -15.95 -0.04 6.82
N TYR A 129 -16.94 0.86 6.97
CA TYR A 129 -17.58 1.10 8.27
C TYR A 129 -18.19 -0.16 8.88
N LYS A 130 -18.90 -0.96 8.07
CA LYS A 130 -19.47 -2.24 8.54
C LYS A 130 -18.41 -3.22 9.02
N GLU A 131 -17.23 -3.19 8.43
CA GLU A 131 -16.15 -4.09 8.81
C GLU A 131 -15.47 -3.67 10.10
N ILE A 132 -15.29 -2.36 10.31
CA ILE A 132 -14.85 -1.79 11.58
C ILE A 132 -15.81 -2.18 12.70
N GLU A 133 -17.13 -2.05 12.49
CA GLU A 133 -18.14 -2.42 13.47
C GLU A 133 -18.10 -3.91 13.86
N LYS A 134 -17.73 -4.81 12.94
CA LYS A 134 -17.55 -6.23 13.26
C LYS A 134 -16.33 -6.48 14.12
N HIS A 135 -15.21 -5.84 13.79
CA HIS A 135 -13.95 -5.99 14.54
C HIS A 135 -14.07 -5.49 15.98
N GLN A 136 -14.84 -4.43 16.21
CA GLN A 136 -15.10 -3.91 17.57
C GLN A 136 -16.02 -4.81 18.42
N ARG A 137 -16.71 -5.78 17.81
CA ARG A 137 -17.65 -6.69 18.51
C ARG A 137 -17.10 -8.10 18.71
N ALA A 138 -15.96 -8.43 18.10
CA ALA A 138 -15.30 -9.73 18.16
C ALA A 138 -14.39 -9.82 19.40
#